data_AF-A0A957SFG0-F1
#
_entry.id   AF-A0A957SFG0-F1
#
_cell.length_a   1.000
_cell.length_b   1.000
_cell.length_c   1.000
_cell.angle_alpha   90.00
_cell.angle_beta   90.00
_cell.angle_gamma   90.00
#
_symmetry.space_group_name_H-M   'P 1'
#
loop_
_entity.id
_entity.type
_entity.pdbx_description
1 polymer ?
#
loop_
_entity_poly.entity_id
_entity_poly.type
_entity_poly.pdbx_seq_one_letter_code
_entity_poly.pdbx_strand_id
1 'polypeptide(L)' 'IGFINSRAELEAADARYADFAAFQNDALWNNNKKQNANGGNDYYESAVAQPEVVLADLISIFHPELLPDHETVYYHQLQ' A
#
# COMPACT_ATOMS: atom_id res chain seq x y z
N ILE A 1 -0.40 6.30 3.00
CA ILE A 1 -0.58 7.25 4.13
C ILE A 1 0.80 7.60 4.67
N GLY A 2 1.43 8.65 4.15
CA GLY A 2 2.79 9.05 4.57
C GLY A 2 3.76 7.87 4.75
N PHE A 3 4.37 7.78 5.93
CA PHE A 3 5.34 6.76 6.34
C PHE A 3 4.73 5.65 7.22
N ILE A 4 3.42 5.45 7.18
CA ILE A 4 2.75 4.44 8.03
C ILE A 4 3.05 3.03 7.50
N ASN A 5 3.54 2.17 8.38
CA ASN A 5 3.94 0.79 8.04
C ASN A 5 3.14 -0.29 8.76
N SER A 6 2.26 0.08 9.70
CA SER A 6 1.42 -0.86 10.44
C SER A 6 0.02 -0.32 10.70
N ARG A 7 -0.92 -1.24 10.96
CA ARG A 7 -2.29 -0.92 11.37
C ARG A 7 -2.31 -0.18 12.71
N ALA A 8 -1.40 -0.54 13.63
CA ALA A 8 -1.24 0.13 14.92
C ALA A 8 -0.77 1.59 14.77
N GLU A 9 0.17 1.87 13.85
CA GLU A 9 0.57 3.24 13.54
C GLU A 9 -0.58 4.07 12.96
N LEU A 10 -1.43 3.45 12.13
CA LEU A 10 -2.61 4.12 11.58
C LEU A 10 -3.62 4.48 12.66
N GLU A 11 -3.94 3.56 13.56
CA GLU A 11 -4.86 3.80 14.69
C GLU A 11 -4.30 4.83 15.68
N ALA A 12 -2.98 4.80 15.92
CA ALA A 12 -2.30 5.78 16.76
C ALA A 12 -2.29 7.18 16.14
N ALA A 13 -2.29 7.29 14.80
CA ALA A 13 -2.40 8.56 14.11
C ALA A 13 -3.80 9.18 14.30
N ASP A 14 -4.85 8.35 14.22
CA ASP A 14 -6.22 8.74 14.58
C ASP A 14 -7.11 7.52 14.84
N ALA A 15 -7.70 7.43 16.04
CA ALA A 15 -8.54 6.29 16.42
C ALA A 15 -9.76 6.10 15.50
N ARG A 16 -10.22 7.15 14.80
CA ARG A 16 -11.35 7.06 13.85
C ARG A 16 -11.03 6.21 12.63
N TYR A 17 -9.75 5.94 12.35
CA TYR A 17 -9.40 5.01 11.27
C TYR A 17 -9.89 3.58 11.54
N ALA A 18 -10.09 3.21 12.81
CA ALA A 18 -10.61 1.90 13.18
C ALA A 18 -12.08 1.67 12.79
N ASP A 19 -12.82 2.75 12.50
CA ASP A 19 -14.24 2.69 12.12
C ASP A 19 -14.44 2.29 10.64
N PHE A 20 -13.40 2.36 9.80
CA PHE A 20 -13.52 2.00 8.39
C PHE A 20 -13.55 0.49 8.20
N ALA A 21 -14.42 0.03 7.29
CA ALA A 21 -14.49 -1.38 6.90
C ALA A 21 -13.15 -1.93 6.40
N ALA A 22 -12.33 -1.10 5.74
CA ALA A 22 -10.99 -1.50 5.31
C ALA A 22 -10.07 -1.86 6.49
N PHE A 23 -10.17 -1.14 7.60
CA PHE A 23 -9.41 -1.43 8.83
C PHE A 23 -9.93 -2.69 9.52
N GLN A 24 -11.24 -2.86 9.55
CA GLN A 24 -11.90 -4.02 10.18
C GLN A 24 -11.67 -5.33 9.43
N ASN A 25 -11.50 -5.27 8.10
CA ASN A 25 -11.29 -6.43 7.23
C ASN A 25 -9.82 -6.64 6.83
N ASP A 26 -8.87 -6.00 7.52
CA ASP A 26 -7.43 -6.07 7.23
C ASP A 26 -7.06 -5.71 5.77
N ALA A 27 -7.87 -4.90 5.10
CA ALA A 27 -7.69 -4.50 3.71
C ALA A 27 -6.97 -3.14 3.58
N LEU A 28 -5.94 -2.93 4.39
CA LEU A 28 -5.15 -1.69 4.42
C LEU A 28 -3.89 -1.84 3.58
N TRP A 29 -3.65 -0.91 2.66
CA TRP A 29 -2.49 -0.92 1.78
C TRP A 29 -1.83 0.45 1.74
N ASN A 30 -0.49 0.49 1.65
CA ASN A 30 0.28 1.71 1.49
C ASN A 30 1.32 1.55 0.37
N ASN A 31 1.65 2.66 -0.29
CA ASN A 31 2.49 2.71 -1.50
C ASN A 31 3.96 3.03 -1.18
N ASN A 32 4.41 2.77 0.03
CA ASN A 32 5.78 3.04 0.50
C ASN A 32 6.61 1.74 0.65
N LYS A 33 6.25 0.66 -0.07
CA LYS A 33 6.99 -0.61 -0.02
C LYS A 33 8.47 -0.43 -0.37
N LYS A 34 8.76 0.46 -1.33
CA LYS A 34 10.13 0.79 -1.77
C LYS A 34 10.59 2.11 -1.16
N GLN A 35 10.57 2.17 0.17
CA GLN A 35 11.09 3.30 0.93
C GLN A 35 12.47 2.98 1.51
N ASN A 36 13.41 3.92 1.38
CA ASN A 36 14.75 3.79 1.96
C ASN A 36 14.85 4.42 3.37
N ALA A 37 15.97 4.17 4.05
CA ALA A 37 16.22 4.65 5.41
C ALA A 37 16.24 6.18 5.55
N ASN A 38 16.43 6.93 4.46
CA ASN A 38 16.42 8.39 4.43
C ASN A 38 15.03 8.95 4.09
N GLY A 39 14.01 8.10 3.96
CA GLY A 39 12.63 8.49 3.64
C GLY A 39 12.33 8.66 2.15
N GLY A 40 13.28 8.40 1.25
CA GLY A 40 13.04 8.38 -0.19
C GLY A 40 12.07 7.25 -0.54
N ASN A 41 11.04 7.55 -1.32
CA ASN A 41 10.00 6.59 -1.71
C ASN A 41 9.93 6.53 -3.24
N ASP A 42 10.32 5.38 -3.78
CA ASP A 42 10.39 5.12 -5.22
C ASP A 42 9.03 5.27 -5.94
N TYR A 43 7.91 5.15 -5.22
CA TYR A 43 6.60 5.46 -5.79
C TYR A 43 6.51 6.89 -6.33
N TYR A 44 7.10 7.87 -5.63
CA TYR A 44 7.08 9.27 -6.09
C TYR A 44 8.16 9.57 -7.14
N GLU A 45 9.04 8.61 -7.42
CA GLU A 45 10.18 8.79 -8.33
C GLU A 45 9.91 8.08 -9.67
N SER A 46 9.71 6.75 -9.65
CA SER A 46 9.60 5.94 -10.87
C SER A 46 8.17 5.63 -11.29
N ALA A 47 7.20 5.59 -10.36
CA ALA A 47 5.85 5.11 -10.67
C ALA A 47 5.10 5.96 -11.69
N VAL A 48 5.40 7.27 -11.76
CA VAL A 48 4.84 8.18 -12.78
C VAL A 48 5.27 7.80 -14.20
N ALA A 49 6.44 7.19 -14.35
CA ALA A 49 6.96 6.70 -15.62
C ALA A 49 6.59 5.23 -15.88
N GLN A 50 6.04 4.52 -14.88
CA GLN A 50 5.61 3.12 -14.94
C GLN A 50 4.14 2.95 -14.52
N PRO A 51 3.19 3.67 -15.14
CA PRO A 51 1.78 3.60 -14.77
C PRO A 51 1.17 2.19 -14.92
N GLU A 52 1.70 1.38 -15.84
CA GLU A 52 1.31 -0.02 -16.03
C GLU A 52 1.64 -0.91 -14.83
N VAL A 53 2.74 -0.63 -14.13
CA VAL A 53 3.14 -1.37 -12.92
C VAL A 53 2.23 -0.97 -11.76
N VAL A 54 1.92 0.33 -11.62
CA VAL A 54 0.95 0.81 -10.63
C VAL A 54 -0.42 0.17 -10.87
N LEU A 55 -0.85 0.07 -12.12
CA LEU A 55 -2.12 -0.57 -12.46
C LEU A 55 -2.10 -2.07 -12.13
N ALA A 56 -1.01 -2.79 -12.44
CA ALA A 56 -0.87 -4.21 -12.12
C ALA A 56 -0.94 -4.47 -10.61
N ASP A 57 -0.28 -3.65 -9.79
CA ASP A 57 -0.38 -3.71 -8.32
C ASP A 57 -1.82 -3.53 -7.84
N LEU A 58 -2.54 -2.53 -8.37
CA LEU A 58 -3.93 -2.28 -7.98
C LEU A 58 -4.87 -3.41 -8.44
N ILE A 59 -4.64 -3.98 -9.62
CA ILE A 59 -5.39 -5.15 -10.09
C ILE A 59 -5.16 -6.32 -9.16
N SER A 60 -3.92 -6.64 -8.77
CA SER A 60 -3.67 -7.78 -7.88
C SER A 60 -4.24 -7.56 -6.47
N ILE A 61 -4.30 -6.32 -5.98
CA ILE A 61 -4.91 -5.97 -4.69
C ILE A 61 -6.43 -6.14 -4.71
N PHE A 62 -7.11 -5.63 -5.76
CA PHE A 62 -8.57 -5.64 -5.81
C PHE A 62 -9.17 -6.90 -6.44
N HIS A 63 -8.40 -7.56 -7.30
CA HIS A 63 -8.79 -8.72 -8.13
C HIS A 63 -7.64 -9.73 -8.22
N PRO A 64 -7.22 -10.34 -7.10
CA PRO A 64 -6.08 -11.27 -7.05
C PRO A 64 -6.24 -12.47 -8.01
N GLU A 65 -7.46 -12.84 -8.35
CA GLU A 65 -7.77 -13.90 -9.32
C GLU A 65 -7.34 -13.59 -10.76
N LEU A 66 -7.19 -12.31 -11.10
CA LEU A 66 -6.79 -11.89 -12.45
C LEU A 66 -5.28 -11.91 -12.64
N LEU A 67 -4.51 -11.75 -11.57
CA LEU A 67 -3.05 -11.72 -11.56
C LEU A 67 -2.51 -12.54 -10.36
N PRO A 68 -2.73 -13.87 -10.33
CA PRO A 68 -2.47 -14.71 -9.16
C PRO A 68 -0.99 -14.78 -8.75
N ASP A 69 -0.09 -14.57 -9.71
CA ASP A 69 1.37 -14.63 -9.49
C ASP A 69 2.02 -13.23 -9.42
N HIS A 70 1.22 -12.16 -9.39
CA HIS A 70 1.76 -10.79 -9.36
C HIS A 70 2.14 -10.37 -7.96
N GLU A 71 3.42 -10.13 -7.74
CA GLU A 71 3.93 -9.49 -6.54
C GLU A 71 3.88 -7.97 -6.69
N THR A 72 3.25 -7.30 -5.72
CA THR A 72 3.16 -5.84 -5.75
C THR A 72 4.54 -5.18 -5.73
N VAL A 73 4.76 -4.15 -6.54
CA VAL A 73 6.05 -3.45 -6.62
C VAL A 73 6.09 -2.27 -5.65
N TYR A 74 5.05 -1.44 -5.62
CA TYR A 74 5.00 -0.21 -4.82
C TYR A 74 4.15 -0.34 -3.56
N TYR A 75 3.17 -1.24 -3.56
CA TYR A 75 2.22 -1.39 -2.47
C TYR A 75 2.56 -2.55 -1.53
N HIS A 76 2.37 -2.36 -0.22
CA HIS A 76 2.34 -3.45 0.74
C HIS A 76 1.11 -3.34 1.63
N GLN A 77 0.65 -4.49 2.12
CA GLN A 77 -0.43 -4.54 3.09
C GLN A 77 0.10 -4.07 4.45
N LEU A 78 -0.68 -3.25 5.16
CA LEU A 78 -0.38 -2.89 6.54
C LEU A 78 -0.82 -4.05 7.44
N GLN A 79 0.13 -4.61 8.19
CA GLN A 79 -0.13 -5.62 9.22
C GLN A 79 -0.49 -4.96 10.55
#